data_AF-A0A0K8Q3W3-F1
#
_entry.id   AF-A0A0K8Q3W3-F1
#
_cell.length_a   1.000
_cell.length_b   1.000
_cell.length_c   1.000
_cell.angle_alpha   90.00
_cell.angle_beta   90.00
_cell.angle_gamma   90.00
#
_symmetry.space_group_name_H-M   'P 1'
#
loop_
_entity.id
_entity.type
_entity.pdbx_description
1 polymer ?
#
loop_
_entity_poly.entity_id
_entity_poly.type
_entity_poly.pdbx_seq_one_letter_code
_entity_poly.pdbx_strand_id
1 'polypeptide(L)' 'MDHVWEYDFNGDASIVESYISYLRRKVDIDPDAPALIQTKRGVGYVLRTAEKR' A
#
# COMPACT_ATOMS: atom_id res chain seq x y z
N MET A 1 4.18 -15.41 -10.11
CA MET A 1 4.72 -14.15 -10.66
C MET A 1 3.56 -13.17 -10.63
N ASP A 2 3.31 -12.58 -9.46
CA ASP A 2 2.14 -11.73 -9.22
C ASP A 2 2.52 -10.27 -9.50
N HIS A 3 2.52 -9.90 -10.77
CA HIS A 3 2.55 -8.50 -11.18
C HIS A 3 1.14 -7.94 -11.00
N VAL A 4 0.88 -7.36 -9.82
CA VAL A 4 -0.46 -6.85 -9.47
C VAL A 4 -0.82 -5.61 -10.28
N TRP A 5 0.15 -4.83 -10.77
CA TRP A 5 -0.12 -3.75 -11.72
C TRP A 5 0.91 -3.75 -12.83
N GLU A 6 0.45 -3.90 -14.08
CA GLU A 6 1.25 -3.59 -15.25
C GLU A 6 1.71 -2.13 -15.12
N TYR A 7 3.02 -1.95 -15.27
CA TYR A 7 3.75 -0.69 -15.12
C TYR A 7 3.47 0.31 -16.26
N ASP A 8 2.35 0.11 -16.98
CA ASP A 8 1.84 0.94 -18.07
C ASP A 8 0.64 1.80 -17.62
N PHE A 9 0.41 1.91 -16.31
CA PHE A 9 -0.58 2.84 -15.79
C PHE A 9 -0.01 4.26 -15.86
N ASN A 10 -0.20 4.90 -17.01
CA ASN A 10 -0.15 6.37 -17.18
C ASN A 10 -1.32 7.06 -16.45
N GLY A 11 -1.93 6.37 -15.48
CA GLY A 11 -3.12 6.80 -14.78
C GLY A 11 -2.75 7.51 -13.49
N ASP A 12 -3.47 8.60 -13.28
CA ASP A 12 -3.33 9.58 -12.23
C ASP A 12 -2.88 8.98 -10.89
N ALA A 13 -1.71 9.38 -10.39
CA ALA A 13 -1.19 8.93 -9.09
C ALA A 13 -2.20 9.16 -7.95
N SER A 14 -3.12 10.12 -8.13
CA SER A 14 -4.25 10.37 -7.24
C SER A 14 -5.20 9.19 -7.04
N ILE A 15 -5.39 8.35 -8.07
CA ILE A 15 -6.22 7.14 -7.97
C ILE A 15 -5.52 6.15 -7.04
N VAL A 16 -4.23 5.88 -7.26
CA VAL A 16 -3.45 4.97 -6.41
C VAL A 16 -3.46 5.45 -4.95
N GLU A 17 -3.25 6.74 -4.72
CA GLU A 17 -3.32 7.33 -3.37
C GLU A 17 -4.69 7.14 -2.70
N SER A 18 -5.77 7.31 -3.46
CA SER A 18 -7.13 7.12 -2.96
C SER A 18 -7.38 5.66 -2.56
N TYR A 19 -6.98 4.71 -3.40
CA TYR A 19 -7.12 3.28 -3.11
C TYR A 19 -6.24 2.83 -1.94
N ILE A 20 -5.00 3.31 -1.85
CA ILE A 20 -4.12 3.04 -0.71
C ILE A 20 -4.71 3.59 0.58
N SER A 21 -5.28 4.80 0.54
CA SER A 21 -5.95 5.39 1.71
C SER A 21 -7.15 4.58 2.15
N TYR A 22 -7.95 4.10 1.19
CA TYR A 22 -9.09 3.22 1.48
C TYR A 22 -8.65 1.87 2.05
N LEU A 23 -7.57 1.29 1.51
CA LEU A 23 -7.08 0.00 1.96
C LEU A 23 -6.50 0.09 3.38
N ARG A 24 -5.71 1.13 3.70
CA ARG A 24 -5.22 1.39 5.06
C ARG A 24 -6.34 1.47 6.08
N ARG A 25 -7.44 2.13 5.74
CA ARG A 25 -8.64 2.17 6.61
C ARG A 25 -9.27 0.80 6.87
N LYS A 26 -9.00 -0.20 6.04
CA LYS A 26 -9.52 -1.57 6.21
C LYS A 26 -8.52 -2.51 6.88
N VAL A 27 -7.23 -2.36 6.61
CA VAL A 27 -6.19 -3.33 7.03
C VAL A 27 -5.32 -2.80 8.16
N ASP A 28 -5.07 -1.48 8.21
CA ASP A 28 -4.33 -0.78 9.27
C ASP A 28 -5.32 -0.10 10.23
N ILE A 29 -6.26 -0.90 10.74
CA ILE A 29 -7.32 -0.46 11.67
C ILE A 29 -6.83 -0.30 13.10
N ASP A 30 -5.84 -1.10 13.49
CA ASP A 30 -5.24 -1.08 14.82
C ASP A 30 -4.05 -0.11 14.85
N PRO A 31 -4.13 1.03 15.55
CA PRO A 31 -3.04 2.00 15.63
C PRO A 31 -1.83 1.50 16.43
N ASP A 32 -2.02 0.47 17.27
CA ASP A 32 -0.95 -0.16 18.04
C ASP A 32 -0.26 -1.30 17.25
N ALA A 33 -0.82 -1.68 16.09
CA ALA A 33 -0.22 -2.66 15.20
C ALA A 33 0.72 -2.01 14.16
N PRO A 34 1.81 -2.68 13.75
CA PRO A 34 2.67 -2.20 12.68
C PRO A 34 1.90 -2.03 11.37
N ALA A 35 2.03 -0.84 10.75
CA ALA A 35 1.38 -0.57 9.47
C ALA A 35 1.83 -1.55 8.38
N LEU A 36 0.88 -2.25 7.78
CA LEU A 36 1.08 -3.24 6.73
C LEU A 36 1.49 -2.56 5.41
N ILE A 37 0.95 -1.37 5.12
CA ILE A 37 1.22 -0.65 3.88
C ILE A 37 2.23 0.47 4.13
N GLN A 38 3.48 0.27 3.69
CA GLN A 38 4.55 1.26 3.81
C GLN A 38 4.73 2.08 2.54
N THR A 39 4.92 3.39 2.69
CA THR A 39 5.23 4.29 1.57
C THR A 39 6.74 4.40 1.40
N LYS A 40 7.25 4.03 0.22
CA LYS A 40 8.64 4.24 -0.20
C LYS A 40 8.70 5.41 -1.17
N ARG A 41 9.14 6.58 -0.68
CA ARG A 41 9.26 7.80 -1.50
C ARG A 41 10.09 7.54 -2.76
N GLY A 42 9.59 8.01 -3.90
CA GLY A 42 10.25 7.85 -5.21
C GLY A 42 10.17 6.44 -5.80
N VAL A 43 9.48 5.49 -5.16
CA VAL A 43 9.35 4.11 -5.65
C VAL A 43 7.89 3.62 -5.64
N GLY A 44 7.11 3.94 -4.61
CA GLY A 44 5.70 3.53 -4.51
C GLY A 44 5.35 2.99 -3.12
N TYR A 45 4.46 1.99 -3.07
CA TYR A 45 3.99 1.37 -1.82
C TYR A 45 4.45 -0.08 -1.74
N VAL A 46 4.71 -0.57 -0.53
CA VAL A 46 5.05 -1.97 -0.28
C VAL A 46 4.18 -2.52 0.83
N LEU A 47 3.68 -3.74 0.62
CA LEU A 47 3.01 -4.51 1.65
C LEU A 47 4.06 -5.28 2.45
N ARG A 48 4.10 -5.10 3.76
CA ARG A 48 4.89 -5.91 4.67
C ARG A 48 3.98 -6.60 5.66
N THR A 49 4.27 -7.86 5.95
CA THR A 49 3.61 -8.58 7.03
C THR A 49 4.03 -7.95 8.35
N ALA A 50 3.05 -7.63 9.20
CA ALA A 50 3.29 -7.32 10.60
C ALA A 50 3.67 -8.64 11.31
N GLU A 51 4.88 -9.14 11.04
CA GLU A 51 5.41 -10.30 11.76
C GLU A 51 5.57 -9.89 13.24
N LYS A 52 4.56 -10.22 14.06
CA LYS A 52 4.75 -10.41 15.49
C LYS A 52 5.65 -11.64 15.64
N ARG A 53 6.93 -11.40 15.90
CA ARG A 53 7.76 -12.38 16.62
C ARG A 53 7.38 -12.38 18.09
#